data_AF-A0A0F8YES1-F1
#
_entry.id   AF-A0A0F8YES1-F1
#
_cell.length_a   1.000
_cell.length_b   1.000
_cell.length_c   1.000
_cell.angle_alpha   90.00
_cell.angle_beta   90.00
_cell.angle_gamma   90.00
#
_symmetry.space_group_name_H-M   'P 1'
#
loop_
_entity.id
_entity.type
_entity.pdbx_description
1 polymer ?
#
loop_
_entity_poly.entity_id
_entity_poly.type
_entity_poly.pdbx_seq_one_letter_code
_entity_poly.pdbx_strand_id
1 'polypeptide(L)'
;MSDLEGLTRGLINRGYSENEILKRLVQEYLDFKIIDETLAFKYAKAIFEECKSSDINSISSPFIKELLNVKRANVSVGKQGVGCRGAGDFFVHKLITELSETDYKAFLSPSSLDDAGAVLMSNIEGYQNTPFNLNNLIILSKMEGIHSRLSDFPFICGFHVNLDDN
;
A
#
# COMPACT_ATOMS: atom_id res chain seq x y z
N MET A 1 6.64 -1.28 -15.68
CA MET A 1 6.96 0.09 -15.23
C MET A 1 7.61 -0.01 -13.87
N SER A 2 8.84 0.46 -13.75
CA SER A 2 9.61 0.45 -12.51
C SER A 2 8.98 1.39 -11.47
N ASP A 3 9.21 1.16 -10.18
CA ASP A 3 8.96 2.17 -9.15
C ASP A 3 9.87 3.38 -9.41
N LEU A 4 9.28 4.46 -9.94
CA LEU A 4 10.03 5.64 -10.37
C LEU A 4 10.55 6.46 -9.19
N GLU A 5 9.84 6.49 -8.06
CA GLU A 5 10.29 7.18 -6.85
C GLU A 5 11.47 6.44 -6.22
N GLY A 6 11.33 5.11 -6.06
CA GLY A 6 12.43 4.25 -5.59
C GLY A 6 13.67 4.30 -6.48
N LEU A 7 13.48 4.31 -7.81
CA LEU A 7 14.56 4.52 -8.77
C LEU A 7 15.23 5.89 -8.58
N THR A 8 14.43 6.95 -8.48
CA THR A 8 14.92 8.33 -8.33
C THR A 8 15.74 8.48 -7.05
N ARG A 9 15.20 8.08 -5.89
CA ARG A 9 15.92 8.09 -4.61
C ARG A 9 17.20 7.26 -4.68
N GLY A 10 17.15 6.10 -5.32
CA GLY A 10 18.31 5.22 -5.53
C GLY A 10 19.42 5.88 -6.35
N LEU A 11 19.08 6.62 -7.40
CA LEU A 11 20.04 7.35 -8.23
C LEU A 11 20.62 8.57 -7.51
N ILE A 12 19.80 9.34 -6.78
CA ILE A 12 20.26 10.45 -5.93
C ILE A 12 21.30 9.95 -4.93
N ASN A 13 21.00 8.86 -4.22
CA ASN A 13 21.90 8.27 -3.22
C ASN A 13 23.22 7.75 -3.80
N ARG A 14 23.25 7.43 -5.10
CA ARG A 14 24.46 7.00 -5.83
C ARG A 14 25.25 8.18 -6.43
N GLY A 15 24.76 9.41 -6.29
CA GLY A 15 25.45 10.63 -6.73
C GLY A 15 25.30 10.96 -8.22
N TYR A 16 24.26 10.45 -8.90
CA TYR A 16 23.98 10.82 -10.29
C TYR A 16 23.51 12.27 -10.37
N SER A 17 23.81 12.95 -11.48
CA SER A 17 23.34 14.31 -11.73
C SER A 17 21.85 14.35 -12.05
N GLU A 18 21.21 15.50 -11.77
CA GLU A 18 19.78 15.72 -12.08
C GLU A 18 19.45 15.42 -13.55
N ASN A 19 20.30 15.85 -14.48
CA ASN A 19 20.10 15.61 -15.91
C ASN A 19 20.12 14.12 -16.27
N GLU A 20 21.02 13.33 -15.67
CA GLU A 20 21.08 11.88 -15.89
C GLU A 20 19.83 11.18 -15.34
N ILE A 21 19.37 11.61 -14.17
CA ILE A 21 18.16 11.08 -13.54
C ILE A 21 16.93 11.40 -14.37
N LEU A 22 16.74 12.66 -14.76
CA LEU A 22 15.61 13.09 -15.58
C LEU A 22 15.57 12.36 -16.93
N LYS A 23 16.73 12.21 -17.59
CA LYS A 23 16.82 11.46 -18.84
C LYS A 23 16.40 10.00 -18.66
N ARG A 24 16.82 9.36 -17.57
CA ARG A 24 16.42 7.99 -17.25
C ARG A 24 14.92 7.86 -17.02
N LEU A 25 14.32 8.78 -16.26
CA LEU A 25 12.88 8.78 -15.97
C LEU A 25 12.03 9.03 -17.22
N VAL A 26 12.44 9.98 -18.08
CA VAL A 26 11.77 10.24 -19.37
C VAL A 26 11.76 8.97 -20.23
N GLN A 27 12.88 8.26 -20.31
CA GLN A 27 12.95 7.02 -21.06
C GLN A 27 11.97 5.97 -20.52
N GLU A 28 11.91 5.77 -19.19
CA GLU A 28 10.95 4.83 -18.59
C GLU A 28 9.49 5.21 -18.91
N TYR A 29 9.17 6.52 -18.98
CA TYR A 29 7.84 6.95 -19.40
C TYR A 29 7.56 6.59 -20.86
N LEU A 30 8.46 6.94 -21.78
CA LEU A 30 8.28 6.71 -23.21
C LEU A 30 8.27 5.21 -23.56
N ASP A 31 8.97 4.37 -22.79
CA ASP A 31 8.99 2.92 -22.99
C ASP A 31 7.64 2.26 -22.66
N PHE A 32 6.89 2.81 -21.70
CA PHE A 32 5.66 2.18 -21.18
C PHE A 32 4.37 2.97 -21.45
N LYS A 33 4.46 4.24 -21.86
CA LYS A 33 3.31 5.15 -22.02
C LYS A 33 3.35 5.82 -23.40
N ILE A 34 2.17 5.97 -23.99
CA ILE A 34 1.98 6.72 -25.23
C ILE A 34 1.76 8.19 -24.85
N ILE A 35 2.85 8.92 -24.61
CA ILE A 35 2.85 10.36 -24.30
C ILE A 35 4.00 11.04 -25.05
N ASP A 36 3.91 12.35 -25.23
CA ASP A 36 5.01 13.13 -25.82
C ASP A 36 6.15 13.36 -24.81
N GLU A 37 7.33 13.68 -25.34
CA GLU A 37 8.55 13.89 -24.55
C GLU A 37 8.44 15.08 -23.59
N THR A 38 7.65 16.12 -23.93
CA THR A 38 7.47 17.29 -23.08
C THR A 38 6.67 16.91 -21.83
N LEU A 39 5.61 16.14 -21.99
CA LEU A 39 4.80 15.62 -20.90
C LEU A 39 5.58 14.62 -20.05
N ALA A 40 6.32 13.71 -20.69
CA ALA A 40 7.21 12.77 -19.99
C ALA A 40 8.25 13.50 -19.13
N PHE A 41 8.87 14.56 -19.66
CA PHE A 41 9.80 15.39 -18.91
C PHE A 41 9.14 16.11 -17.73
N LYS A 42 7.94 16.66 -17.93
CA LYS A 42 7.18 17.29 -16.85
C LYS A 42 6.91 16.33 -15.70
N TYR A 43 6.54 15.09 -15.99
CA TYR A 43 6.32 14.06 -14.97
C TYR A 43 7.62 13.61 -14.29
N ALA A 44 8.68 13.36 -15.07
CA ALA A 44 10.00 13.05 -14.54
C ALA A 44 10.49 14.13 -13.56
N LYS A 45 10.32 15.40 -13.93
CA LYS A 45 10.69 16.53 -13.09
C LYS A 45 9.86 16.61 -11.81
N ALA A 46 8.55 16.39 -11.90
CA ALA A 46 7.68 16.38 -10.72
C ALA A 46 8.12 15.31 -9.70
N ILE A 47 8.44 14.09 -10.16
CA ILE A 47 8.93 13.00 -9.31
C ILE A 47 10.28 13.37 -8.68
N PHE A 48 11.20 13.92 -9.46
CA PHE A 48 12.52 14.32 -8.96
C PHE A 48 12.41 15.37 -7.84
N GLU A 49 11.63 16.43 -8.06
CA GLU A 49 11.41 17.50 -7.07
C GLU A 49 10.73 16.98 -5.80
N GLU A 50 9.75 16.08 -5.95
CA GLU A 50 9.11 15.43 -4.81
C GLU A 50 10.11 14.61 -4.01
N CYS A 51 10.89 13.75 -4.67
CA CYS A 51 11.87 12.88 -4.01
C CYS A 51 12.92 13.70 -3.24
N LYS A 52 13.35 14.84 -3.80
CA LYS A 52 14.28 15.76 -3.17
C LYS A 52 13.65 16.50 -1.99
N SER A 53 12.43 16.99 -2.15
CA SER A 53 11.71 17.75 -1.11
C SER A 53 11.31 16.87 0.08
N SER A 54 11.03 15.60 -0.18
CA SER A 54 10.66 14.59 0.82
C SER A 54 11.86 13.84 1.41
N ASP A 55 13.11 14.25 1.13
CA ASP A 55 14.28 13.59 1.69
C ASP A 55 14.40 13.86 3.19
N ILE A 56 14.12 12.82 4.00
CA ILE A 56 14.24 12.82 5.45
C ILE A 56 15.66 13.19 5.92
N ASN A 57 16.69 13.00 5.08
CA ASN A 57 18.05 13.38 5.44
C ASN A 57 18.26 14.88 5.55
N SER A 58 17.43 15.68 4.90
CA SER A 58 17.46 17.15 4.98
C SER A 58 16.90 17.70 6.30
N ILE A 59 16.20 16.86 7.09
CA ILE A 59 15.56 17.27 8.35
C ILE A 59 16.62 17.40 9.45
N SER A 60 16.72 18.60 10.05
CA SER A 60 17.69 18.91 11.10
C SER A 60 17.32 18.34 12.48
N SER A 61 16.03 18.20 12.78
CA SER A 61 15.54 17.71 14.07
C SER A 61 15.71 16.18 14.18
N PRO A 62 16.54 15.68 15.12
CA PRO A 62 16.76 14.24 15.28
C PRO A 62 15.47 13.49 15.64
N PHE A 63 14.62 14.08 16.47
CA PHE A 63 13.33 13.50 16.87
C PHE A 63 12.39 13.33 15.68
N ILE A 64 12.23 14.37 14.85
CA ILE A 64 11.36 14.29 13.66
C ILE A 64 11.93 13.28 12.66
N LYS A 65 13.26 13.24 12.51
CA LYS A 65 13.93 12.27 11.66
C LYS A 65 13.64 10.84 12.11
N GLU A 66 13.72 10.55 13.42
CA GLU A 66 13.41 9.23 13.97
C GLU A 66 11.93 8.88 13.80
N LEU A 67 11.03 9.83 14.07
CA LEU A 67 9.58 9.64 13.98
C LEU A 67 9.12 9.29 12.56
N LEU A 68 9.73 9.91 11.55
CA LEU A 68 9.39 9.71 10.15
C LEU A 68 10.08 8.50 9.52
N ASN A 69 11.14 7.98 10.13
CA ASN A 69 11.94 6.92 9.54
C ASN A 69 11.24 5.57 9.54
N VAL A 70 11.52 4.76 8.51
CA VAL A 70 11.01 3.40 8.38
C VAL A 70 11.90 2.44 9.19
N LYS A 71 11.32 1.70 10.14
CA LYS A 71 12.00 0.53 10.73
C LYS A 71 11.99 -0.62 9.72
N ARG A 72 13.14 -0.83 9.06
CA ARG A 72 13.30 -1.88 8.04
C ARG A 72 13.40 -3.25 8.70
N ALA A 73 12.56 -4.19 8.29
CA ALA A 73 12.63 -5.59 8.70
C ALA A 73 13.77 -6.38 8.00
N ASN A 74 14.49 -5.76 7.06
CA ASN A 74 15.58 -6.36 6.26
C ASN A 74 15.19 -7.64 5.49
N VAL A 75 13.90 -7.80 5.19
CA VAL A 75 13.37 -8.86 4.33
C VAL A 75 12.75 -8.21 3.10
N SER A 76 13.18 -8.64 1.90
CA SER A 76 12.59 -8.18 0.64
C SER A 76 11.32 -8.96 0.32
N VAL A 77 10.35 -8.32 -0.34
CA VAL A 77 9.10 -8.96 -0.80
C VAL A 77 9.37 -10.23 -1.62
N GLY A 78 10.40 -10.22 -2.48
CA GLY A 78 10.80 -11.41 -3.26
C GLY A 78 11.33 -12.58 -2.41
N LYS A 79 11.77 -12.34 -1.17
CA LYS A 79 12.11 -13.38 -0.19
C LYS A 79 10.89 -13.87 0.60
N GLN A 80 9.84 -13.05 0.68
CA GLN A 80 8.54 -13.44 1.27
C GLN A 80 7.65 -14.18 0.27
N GLY A 81 7.90 -14.07 -1.03
CA GLY A 81 7.26 -14.90 -2.05
C GLY A 81 5.90 -14.42 -2.54
N VAL A 82 5.55 -13.14 -2.36
CA VAL A 82 4.27 -12.58 -2.84
C VAL A 82 4.49 -11.68 -4.06
N GLY A 83 3.63 -11.83 -5.07
CA GLY A 83 3.65 -11.03 -6.30
C GLY A 83 2.25 -10.96 -6.88
N CYS A 84 1.75 -9.75 -7.09
CA CYS A 84 0.37 -9.52 -7.49
C CYS A 84 0.21 -9.53 -9.02
N ARG A 85 -0.91 -10.09 -9.47
CA ARG A 85 -1.47 -10.07 -10.84
C ARG A 85 -1.08 -11.25 -11.75
N GLY A 86 -1.83 -12.34 -11.61
CA GLY A 86 -1.90 -13.46 -12.56
C GLY A 86 -2.78 -14.62 -12.08
N ALA A 87 -3.03 -15.62 -12.91
CA ALA A 87 -3.80 -16.81 -12.51
C ALA A 87 -3.17 -17.55 -11.30
N GLY A 88 -1.84 -17.46 -11.14
CA GLY A 88 -1.14 -17.97 -9.97
C GLY A 88 -1.44 -17.21 -8.68
N ASP A 89 -1.69 -15.90 -8.76
CA ASP A 89 -2.07 -15.06 -7.63
C ASP A 89 -3.47 -15.44 -7.10
N PHE A 90 -4.43 -15.62 -8.03
CA PHE A 90 -5.76 -16.14 -7.72
C PHE A 90 -5.71 -17.54 -7.08
N PHE A 91 -4.84 -18.41 -7.59
CA PHE A 91 -4.65 -19.75 -7.01
C PHE A 91 -4.12 -19.68 -5.58
N VAL A 92 -3.09 -18.86 -5.33
CA VAL A 92 -2.51 -18.68 -4.00
C VAL A 92 -3.51 -18.07 -3.04
N HIS A 93 -4.23 -17.02 -3.46
CA HIS A 93 -5.27 -16.39 -2.65
C HIS A 93 -6.37 -17.40 -2.29
N LYS A 94 -6.84 -18.19 -3.25
CA LYS A 94 -7.81 -19.25 -2.98
C LYS A 94 -7.26 -20.29 -1.98
N LEU A 95 -6.02 -20.73 -2.14
CA LEU A 95 -5.39 -21.66 -1.18
C LEU A 95 -5.30 -21.07 0.23
N ILE A 96 -4.95 -19.78 0.36
CA ILE A 96 -4.94 -19.07 1.64
C ILE A 96 -6.35 -19.05 2.23
N THR A 97 -7.40 -18.83 1.43
CA THR A 97 -8.78 -18.87 1.93
C THR A 97 -9.14 -20.25 2.46
N GLU A 98 -8.82 -21.32 1.72
CA GLU A 98 -9.07 -22.71 2.13
C GLU A 98 -8.34 -23.07 3.43
N LEU A 99 -7.11 -22.57 3.62
CA LEU A 99 -6.32 -22.79 4.84
C LEU A 99 -6.76 -21.95 6.04
N SER A 100 -7.40 -20.80 5.80
CA SER A 100 -7.85 -19.88 6.84
C SER A 100 -9.30 -20.08 7.26
N GLU A 101 -10.03 -21.00 6.61
CA GLU A 101 -11.34 -21.44 7.04
C GLU A 101 -11.29 -21.98 8.48
N THR A 102 -12.31 -21.63 9.25
CA THR A 102 -12.48 -22.09 10.64
C THR A 102 -13.83 -22.78 10.77
N ASP A 103 -14.07 -23.44 11.91
CA ASP A 103 -15.38 -24.04 12.20
C ASP A 103 -16.51 -22.99 12.29
N TYR A 104 -16.17 -21.70 12.43
CA TYR A 104 -17.12 -20.60 12.45
C TYR A 104 -17.46 -20.14 11.04
N LYS A 105 -18.74 -20.29 10.67
CA LYS A 105 -19.26 -19.78 9.40
C LYS A 105 -19.61 -18.30 9.50
N ALA A 106 -18.72 -17.49 8.95
CA ALA A 106 -19.01 -16.09 8.64
C ALA A 106 -20.16 -15.99 7.62
N PHE A 107 -20.89 -14.87 7.64
CA PHE A 107 -21.89 -14.55 6.61
C PHE A 107 -21.21 -14.27 5.26
N LEU A 108 -20.03 -13.64 5.31
CA LEU A 108 -19.11 -13.48 4.19
C LEU A 108 -17.74 -13.97 4.66
N SER A 109 -17.38 -15.19 4.24
CA SER A 109 -16.15 -15.90 4.61
C SER A 109 -15.00 -15.56 3.65
N PRO A 110 -13.72 -15.85 4.00
CA PRO A 110 -12.59 -15.66 3.10
C PRO A 110 -12.79 -16.31 1.72
N SER A 111 -13.48 -17.45 1.66
CA SER A 111 -13.82 -18.17 0.43
C SER A 111 -14.74 -17.40 -0.54
N SER A 112 -15.38 -16.31 -0.12
CA SER A 112 -16.12 -15.42 -1.03
C SER A 112 -15.18 -14.63 -1.95
N LEU A 113 -13.90 -14.49 -1.60
CA LEU A 113 -12.92 -13.66 -2.28
C LEU A 113 -13.38 -12.21 -2.47
N ASP A 114 -14.19 -11.72 -1.52
CA ASP A 114 -14.70 -10.34 -1.49
C ASP A 114 -13.74 -9.40 -0.74
N ASP A 115 -13.93 -8.09 -0.88
CA ASP A 115 -13.08 -7.05 -0.27
C ASP A 115 -13.26 -6.96 1.26
N ALA A 116 -14.30 -7.60 1.80
CA ALA A 116 -14.64 -7.56 3.22
C ALA A 116 -15.07 -8.95 3.73
N GLY A 117 -15.00 -9.13 5.05
CA GLY A 117 -15.65 -10.21 5.78
C GLY A 117 -16.88 -9.71 6.52
N ALA A 118 -17.84 -10.59 6.79
CA ALA A 118 -19.08 -10.22 7.47
C ALA A 118 -19.59 -11.32 8.40
N VAL A 119 -20.16 -10.93 9.53
CA VAL A 119 -20.81 -11.85 10.48
C VAL A 119 -22.19 -11.32 10.89
N LEU A 120 -23.16 -12.22 11.00
CA LEU A 120 -24.48 -11.89 11.55
C LEU A 120 -24.37 -11.73 13.06
N MET A 121 -24.92 -10.64 13.60
CA MET A 121 -24.92 -10.39 15.04
C MET A 121 -25.67 -11.48 15.82
N SER A 122 -26.70 -12.08 15.21
CA SER A 122 -27.44 -13.20 15.78
C SER A 122 -26.58 -14.44 16.05
N ASN A 123 -25.42 -14.58 15.41
CA ASN A 123 -24.51 -15.72 15.57
C ASN A 123 -23.49 -15.52 16.70
N ILE A 124 -23.45 -14.35 17.33
CA ILE A 124 -22.49 -14.01 18.38
C ILE A 124 -23.13 -14.26 19.75
N GLU A 125 -22.59 -15.23 20.49
CA GLU A 125 -23.02 -15.51 21.85
C GLU A 125 -22.63 -14.38 22.83
N GLY A 126 -23.51 -14.08 23.78
CA GLY A 126 -23.24 -13.08 24.83
C GLY A 126 -23.66 -11.65 24.52
N TYR A 127 -24.16 -11.36 23.32
CA TYR A 127 -24.70 -10.04 22.96
C TYR A 127 -26.22 -9.99 23.19
N GLN A 128 -26.65 -9.60 24.40
CA GLN A 128 -28.07 -9.50 24.79
C GLN A 128 -28.43 -8.07 25.21
N ASN A 129 -29.74 -7.75 25.27
CA ASN A 129 -30.30 -6.46 25.68
C ASN A 129 -29.93 -5.26 24.78
N THR A 130 -30.12 -5.41 23.46
CA THR A 130 -29.93 -4.32 22.50
C THR A 130 -31.27 -3.77 22.03
N PRO A 131 -31.39 -2.46 21.73
CA PRO A 131 -32.60 -1.88 21.17
C PRO A 131 -32.85 -2.27 19.70
N PHE A 132 -31.93 -3.01 19.07
CA PHE A 132 -31.98 -3.39 17.68
C PHE A 132 -32.37 -4.86 17.49
N ASN A 133 -33.02 -5.16 16.37
CA ASN A 133 -33.31 -6.53 15.98
C ASN A 133 -32.03 -7.20 15.45
N LEU A 134 -31.45 -8.10 16.24
CA LEU A 134 -30.19 -8.77 15.95
C LEU A 134 -30.22 -9.61 14.66
N ASN A 135 -31.41 -10.09 14.23
CA ASN A 135 -31.54 -10.90 13.02
C ASN A 135 -31.32 -10.09 11.72
N ASN A 136 -31.34 -8.76 11.82
CA ASN A 136 -31.14 -7.86 10.68
C ASN A 136 -29.81 -7.09 10.76
N LEU A 137 -28.93 -7.43 11.71
CA LEU A 137 -27.67 -6.72 11.91
C LEU A 137 -26.47 -7.57 11.49
N ILE A 138 -25.57 -6.95 10.73
CA ILE A 138 -24.34 -7.54 10.22
C ILE A 138 -23.18 -6.65 10.66
N ILE A 139 -22.12 -7.25 11.21
CA ILE A 139 -20.82 -6.59 11.33
C ILE A 139 -20.06 -6.86 10.05
N LEU A 140 -19.61 -5.80 9.38
CA LEU A 140 -18.72 -5.87 8.24
C LEU A 140 -17.32 -5.42 8.68
N SER A 141 -16.30 -6.15 8.25
CA SER A 141 -14.90 -5.82 8.52
C SER A 141 -14.12 -5.88 7.21
N LYS A 142 -13.37 -4.81 6.94
CA LYS A 142 -12.45 -4.72 5.80
C LYS A 142 -11.05 -4.43 6.32
N MET A 143 -10.05 -5.08 5.74
CA MET A 143 -8.64 -4.81 5.96
C MET A 143 -8.02 -4.39 4.64
N GLU A 144 -7.34 -3.25 4.61
CA GLU A 144 -6.66 -2.75 3.42
C GLU A 144 -5.15 -2.68 3.68
N GLY A 145 -4.35 -3.23 2.77
CA GLY A 145 -2.91 -3.04 2.77
C GLY A 145 -2.57 -1.74 2.07
N ILE A 146 -1.86 -0.82 2.73
CA ILE A 146 -1.47 0.44 2.08
C ILE A 146 -0.16 0.26 1.31
N HIS A 147 -0.25 0.50 -0.01
CA HIS A 147 0.89 0.72 -0.90
C HIS A 147 0.90 2.18 -1.36
N SER A 148 1.01 3.12 -0.42
CA SER A 148 0.96 4.56 -0.73
C SER A 148 2.36 5.18 -0.70
N ARG A 149 2.47 6.37 -1.28
CA ARG A 149 3.67 7.23 -1.18
C ARG A 149 4.07 7.54 0.28
N LEU A 150 3.13 7.40 1.21
CA LEU A 150 3.37 7.54 2.65
C LEU A 150 4.03 6.30 3.27
N SER A 151 4.23 5.21 2.53
CA SER A 151 4.96 4.03 3.02
C SER A 151 6.42 4.37 3.41
N ASP A 152 7.00 5.43 2.83
CA ASP A 152 8.30 5.98 3.25
C ASP A 152 8.22 6.77 4.58
N PHE A 153 7.00 7.04 5.07
CA PHE A 153 6.70 7.76 6.32
C PHE A 153 5.64 7.00 7.14
N PRO A 154 5.96 5.82 7.72
CA PRO A 154 4.96 4.90 8.28
C PRO A 154 4.10 5.54 9.36
N PHE A 155 4.67 6.46 10.14
CA PHE A 155 3.96 7.22 11.15
C PHE A 155 2.84 8.07 10.54
N ILE A 156 3.11 8.80 9.46
CA ILE A 156 2.11 9.63 8.77
C ILE A 156 1.11 8.74 8.00
N CYS A 157 1.59 7.64 7.43
CA CYS A 157 0.77 6.68 6.72
C CYS A 157 -0.41 6.17 7.56
N GLY A 158 -0.20 5.95 8.86
CA GLY A 158 -1.27 5.54 9.78
C GLY A 158 -2.43 6.54 9.90
N PHE A 159 -2.20 7.84 9.67
CA PHE A 159 -3.27 8.84 9.67
C PHE A 159 -4.09 8.84 8.37
N HIS A 160 -3.51 8.36 7.26
CA HIS A 160 -4.23 8.22 6.00
C HIS A 160 -5.35 7.17 6.07
N VAL A 161 -5.24 6.20 6.99
CA VAL A 161 -6.27 5.17 7.26
C VAL A 161 -7.45 5.72 8.06
N ASN A 162 -7.22 6.80 8.83
CA ASN A 162 -8.17 7.29 9.83
C ASN A 162 -8.87 8.60 9.43
N LEU A 163 -8.56 9.15 8.26
CA LEU A 163 -9.25 10.31 7.71
C LEU A 163 -10.46 9.84 6.92
N ASP A 164 -11.52 9.45 7.64
CA ASP A 164 -12.87 9.53 7.11
C ASP A 164 -13.21 11.01 6.87
N ASP A 165 -13.75 11.30 5.69
CA ASP A 165 -14.22 12.62 5.28
C ASP A 165 -15.22 13.16 6.31
N ASN A 166 -14.93 14.34 6.87
CA ASN A 166 -15.94 15.21 7.50
C ASN A 166 -16.68 15.99 6.42
#